data_AF-A0A7X9NQ27-F1
#
_entry.id   AF-A0A7X9NQ27-F1
#
_cell.length_a   1.000
_cell.length_b   1.000
_cell.length_c   1.000
_cell.angle_alpha   90.00
_cell.angle_beta   90.00
_cell.angle_gamma   90.00
#
_symmetry.space_group_name_H-M   'P 1'
#
loop_
_entity.id
_entity.type
_entity.pdbx_description
1 polymer ?
#
loop_
_entity_poly.entity_id
_entity_poly.type
_entity_poly.pdbx_seq_one_letter_code
_entity_poly.pdbx_strand_id
1 'polypeptide(L)' 'MKISLKSARVNKNLVLDEVVKILREKYNYKITRQKLSRYEANSSDISITLAKFLCEIYDTPIDFIFF' A
#
# COMPACT_ATOMS: atom_id res chain seq x y z
N MET A 1 17.30 7.31 0.16
CA MET A 1 16.42 6.79 1.23
C MET A 1 15.36 5.90 0.57
N LYS A 2 15.29 4.60 0.90
CA LYS A 2 14.20 3.73 0.46
C LYS A 2 13.18 3.64 1.60
N ILE A 3 11.97 4.15 1.40
CA ILE A 3 10.88 4.02 2.38
C ILE A 3 10.08 2.78 1.97
N SER A 4 9.99 1.78 2.84
CA SER A 4 9.15 0.60 2.56
C SER A 4 7.66 0.96 2.55
N LEU A 5 6.81 0.19 1.88
CA LEU A 5 5.35 0.35 1.93
C LEU A 5 4.81 0.40 3.37
N LYS A 6 5.37 -0.44 4.25
CA LYS A 6 5.06 -0.46 5.67
C LYS A 6 5.40 0.88 6.33
N SER A 7 6.60 1.39 6.08
CA SER A 7 7.06 2.68 6.60
C SER A 7 6.17 3.82 6.09
N ALA A 8 5.82 3.82 4.80
CA ALA A 8 4.94 4.82 4.20
C ALA A 8 3.56 4.84 4.87
N ARG A 9 2.97 3.67 5.10
CA ARG A 9 1.71 3.54 5.85
C ARG A 9 1.81 4.10 7.27
N VAL A 10 2.85 3.69 8.01
CA VAL A 10 3.06 4.13 9.40
C VAL A 10 3.29 5.64 9.48
N ASN A 11 3.99 6.24 8.51
CA ASN A 11 4.19 7.70 8.44
C ASN A 11 2.87 8.48 8.23
N LYS A 12 1.84 7.82 7.68
CA LYS A 12 0.48 8.38 7.59
C LYS A 12 -0.41 8.02 8.79
N ASN A 13 0.15 7.40 9.82
CA ASN A 13 -0.56 6.93 11.02
C ASN A 13 -1.71 5.96 10.69
N LEU A 14 -1.61 5.21 9.59
CA LEU A 14 -2.65 4.27 9.17
C LEU A 14 -2.35 2.85 9.68
N VAL A 15 -3.38 2.12 10.10
CA VAL A 15 -3.33 0.68 10.31
C VAL A 15 -3.76 -0.09 9.05
N LEU A 16 -3.40 -1.37 8.94
CA LEU A 16 -3.73 -2.19 7.77
C LEU A 16 -5.23 -2.26 7.48
N ASP A 17 -6.08 -2.28 8.52
CA ASP A 17 -7.54 -2.28 8.37
C ASP A 17 -8.05 -1.01 7.67
N GLU A 18 -7.49 0.15 8.00
CA GLU A 18 -7.88 1.42 7.40
C GLU A 18 -7.50 1.44 5.93
N VAL A 19 -6.31 0.97 5.57
CA VAL A 19 -5.89 0.89 4.18
C VAL A 19 -6.78 -0.05 3.38
N VAL A 20 -7.10 -1.23 3.92
CA VAL A 20 -8.04 -2.17 3.27
C VAL A 20 -9.41 -1.54 3.08
N LYS A 21 -9.89 -0.78 4.08
CA LYS A 21 -11.16 -0.05 4.00
C LYS A 21 -11.10 1.02 2.90
N ILE A 22 -10.05 1.83 2.84
CA ILE A 22 -9.86 2.86 1.81
C ILE A 22 -9.79 2.23 0.42
N LEU A 23 -9.03 1.14 0.25
CA LEU A 23 -8.95 0.41 -1.01
C LEU A 23 -10.32 -0.07 -1.49
N ARG A 24 -11.15 -0.55 -0.57
CA ARG A 24 -12.52 -0.97 -0.87
C ARG A 24 -13.44 0.21 -1.21
N GLU A 25 -13.43 1.27 -0.41
CA GLU A 25 -14.38 2.37 -0.50
C GLU A 25 -14.05 3.35 -1.63
N LYS A 26 -12.78 3.71 -1.80
CA LYS A 26 -12.34 4.71 -2.78
C LYS A 26 -12.03 4.11 -4.15
N TYR A 27 -11.50 2.89 -4.18
CA TYR A 27 -10.98 2.28 -5.42
C TYR A 27 -11.73 1.01 -5.85
N ASN A 28 -12.76 0.59 -5.09
CA ASN A 28 -13.45 -0.69 -5.29
C ASN A 28 -12.50 -1.90 -5.38
N TYR A 29 -11.33 -1.80 -4.73
CA TYR A 29 -10.27 -2.81 -4.76
C TYR A 29 -10.34 -3.66 -3.48
N LYS A 30 -10.67 -4.93 -3.63
CA LYS A 30 -10.87 -5.85 -2.50
C LYS A 30 -9.63 -6.68 -2.24
N ILE A 31 -9.11 -6.59 -1.02
CA ILE A 31 -7.89 -7.25 -0.56
C ILE A 31 -8.01 -7.50 0.95
N THR A 32 -7.44 -8.59 1.43
CA THR A 32 -7.39 -8.88 2.86
C THR A 32 -6.20 -8.18 3.52
N ARG A 33 -6.32 -7.88 4.82
CA ARG A 33 -5.19 -7.37 5.63
C ARG A 33 -3.94 -8.23 5.51
N GLN A 34 -4.10 -9.55 5.53
CA GLN A 34 -3.00 -10.51 5.42
C GLN A 34 -2.28 -10.37 4.08
N LYS A 35 -3.03 -10.19 2.98
CA LYS A 35 -2.47 -10.00 1.65
C LYS A 35 -1.78 -8.64 1.53
N LEU A 36 -2.35 -7.57 2.11
CA LEU A 36 -1.68 -6.27 2.16
C LEU A 36 -0.37 -6.34 2.97
N SER A 37 -0.39 -7.00 4.13
CA SER A 37 0.81 -7.21 4.94
C SER A 37 1.89 -8.01 4.21
N ARG A 38 1.51 -8.97 3.36
CA ARG A 38 2.47 -9.71 2.51
C ARG A 38 3.10 -8.77 1.49
N TYR A 39 2.32 -7.91 0.84
CA TYR A 39 2.87 -6.91 -0.09
C TYR A 39 3.76 -5.87 0.60
N GLU A 40 3.45 -5.50 1.84
CA GLU A 40 4.31 -4.63 2.65
C GLU A 40 5.65 -5.28 3.01
N ALA A 41 5.70 -6.60 3.12
CA ALA A 41 6.93 -7.35 3.39
C ALA A 41 7.72 -7.68 2.10
N ASN A 42 7.01 -7.94 1.01
CA ASN A 42 7.57 -8.26 -0.30
C ASN A 42 6.66 -7.70 -1.41
N SER A 43 7.16 -6.70 -2.14
CA SER A 43 6.44 -6.03 -3.22
C SER A 43 6.66 -6.64 -4.61
N SER A 44 7.40 -7.74 -4.76
CA SER A 44 7.72 -8.33 -6.08
C SER A 44 6.50 -8.68 -6.93
N ASP A 45 5.41 -9.11 -6.29
CA ASP A 45 4.17 -9.54 -6.98
C ASP A 45 3.05 -8.50 -6.89
N ILE A 46 3.36 -7.26 -6.51
CA ILE A 46 2.33 -6.23 -6.40
C ILE A 46 1.92 -5.76 -7.80
N SER A 47 0.61 -5.81 -8.09
CA SER A 47 0.11 -5.25 -9.35
C SER A 47 0.38 -3.74 -9.41
N ILE A 48 0.73 -3.21 -10.59
CA ILE A 48 0.93 -1.77 -10.82
C ILE A 48 -0.28 -0.94 -10.35
N THR A 49 -1.50 -1.44 -10.58
CA THR A 49 -2.74 -0.78 -10.12
C THR A 49 -2.79 -0.62 -8.60
N LEU A 50 -2.52 -1.70 -7.85
CA LEU A 50 -2.47 -1.64 -6.39
C LEU A 50 -1.35 -0.72 -5.90
N ALA A 51 -0.17 -0.77 -6.51
CA ALA A 51 0.92 0.12 -6.15
C ALA A 51 0.54 1.60 -6.33
N LYS A 52 -0.13 1.96 -7.43
CA LYS A 52 -0.64 3.32 -7.65
C LYS A 52 -1.62 3.75 -6.56
N PHE A 53 -2.57 2.89 -6.19
CA PHE A 53 -3.51 3.19 -5.11
C PHE A 53 -2.80 3.40 -3.78
N LEU A 54 -1.81 2.55 -3.46
CA LEU A 54 -1.02 2.71 -2.23
C LEU A 54 -0.17 3.99 -2.25
N CYS A 55 0.39 4.39 -3.40
CA CYS A 55 1.09 5.67 -3.55
C CYS A 55 0.19 6.85 -3.19
N GLU A 56 -1.05 6.84 -3.69
CA GLU A 56 -2.00 7.91 -3.44
C GLU A 56 -2.46 7.92 -1.97
N ILE A 57 -2.70 6.75 -1.37
CA ILE A 57 -3.11 6.65 0.04
C ILE A 57 -1.96 7.09 0.96
N TYR A 58 -0.74 6.71 0.62
CA TYR A 58 0.44 7.02 1.43
C TYR A 58 1.07 8.35 1.07
N ASP A 59 0.59 9.03 0.02
CA ASP A 59 1.15 10.26 -0.52
C ASP A 59 2.68 10.16 -0.66
N THR A 60 3.08 9.08 -1.36
CA THR A 60 4.46 8.73 -1.68
C THR A 60 4.62 8.53 -3.18
N PRO A 61 5.73 8.97 -3.79
CA PRO A 61 5.96 8.76 -5.22
C PRO A 61 6.10 7.26 -5.57
N ILE A 62 5.65 6.87 -6.76
CA ILE A 62 5.64 5.47 -7.20
C ILE A 62 7.03 4.85 -7.34
N ASP A 63 8.04 5.70 -7.58
CA ASP A 63 9.44 5.32 -7.64
C ASP A 63 9.92 4.69 -6.33
N PHE A 64 9.21 4.85 -5.21
CA PHE A 64 9.58 4.25 -3.92
C PHE A 64 9.06 2.81 -3.73
N ILE A 65 8.15 2.31 -4.58
CA ILE A 65 7.50 1.00 -4.39
C ILE A 65 8.14 -0.12 -5.22
N PHE A 66 8.69 0.20 -6.40
CA PHE A 66 9.26 -0.79 -7.32
C PHE A 66 10.79 -0.66 -7.39
N PHE A 67 11.51 -1.49 -6.63
CA PHE A 67 12.94 -1.77 -6.82
C PHE A 67 13.30 -3.16 -6.33
#